data_AF-A0A085P7E8-F1
#
_entry.id   AF-A0A085P7E8-F1
#
_cell.length_a   1.000
_cell.length_b   1.000
_cell.length_c   1.000
_cell.angle_alpha   90.00
_cell.angle_beta   90.00
_cell.angle_gamma   90.00
#
_symmetry.space_group_name_H-M   'P 1'
#
loop_
_entity.id
_entity.type
_entity.pdbx_description
1 polymer ?
#
loop_
_entity_poly.entity_id
_entity_poly.type
_entity_poly.pdbx_seq_one_letter_code
_entity_poly.pdbx_strand_id
1 'polypeptide(L)' 'MLNYRISSVQVFTVNGRADRVQVRLECDDAAVFECCLLAEGEGELKELSLSELEERALMYAADSFRYE' A
#
# COMPACT_ATOMS: atom_id res chain seq x y z
N MET A 1 6.04 -6.54 -16.52
CA MET A 1 5.66 -5.59 -15.46
C MET A 1 4.14 -5.51 -15.50
N LEU A 2 3.46 -5.67 -14.36
CA LEU A 2 2.03 -5.37 -14.29
C LEU A 2 1.84 -3.89 -14.62
N ASN A 3 0.89 -3.55 -15.49
CA ASN A 3 0.44 -2.18 -15.63
C ASN A 3 -0.55 -1.89 -14.49
N TYR A 4 -0.22 -0.93 -13.64
CA TYR A 4 -1.06 -0.52 -12.52
C TYR A 4 -0.99 1.00 -12.35
N ARG A 5 -1.99 1.55 -11.66
CA ARG A 5 -1.99 2.93 -11.15
C ARG A 5 -2.38 2.94 -9.67
N ILE A 6 -1.76 3.83 -8.89
CA ILE A 6 -2.27 4.16 -7.56
C ILE A 6 -3.53 4.99 -7.75
N SER A 7 -4.68 4.42 -7.35
CA SER A 7 -5.99 5.07 -7.45
C SER A 7 -6.37 5.81 -6.16
N SER A 8 -5.85 5.36 -5.01
CA SER A 8 -6.13 5.98 -3.72
C SER A 8 -5.01 5.71 -2.72
N VAL A 9 -4.73 6.70 -1.87
CA VAL A 9 -3.90 6.58 -0.68
C VAL A 9 -4.68 7.20 0.48
N GLN A 10 -4.93 6.43 1.54
CA GLN A 10 -5.66 6.87 2.73
C GLN A 10 -4.81 6.64 3.97
N VAL A 11 -4.65 7.68 4.78
CA VAL A 11 -3.92 7.61 6.05
C VAL A 11 -4.93 7.56 7.18
N PHE A 12 -4.85 6.53 7.99
CA PHE A 12 -5.65 6.36 9.20
C PHE A 12 -4.81 6.77 10.40
N THR A 13 -5.42 7.54 11.30
CA THR A 13 -4.74 8.03 12.50
C THR A 13 -5.50 7.60 13.75
N VAL A 14 -4.75 7.26 14.80
CA VAL A 14 -5.26 6.94 16.15
C VAL A 14 -4.51 7.83 17.14
N ASN A 15 -5.26 8.56 17.97
CA ASN A 15 -4.69 9.51 18.95
C ASN A 15 -3.68 10.52 18.35
N GLY A 16 -3.95 10.99 17.13
CA GLY A 16 -3.09 11.94 16.41
C GLY A 16 -1.80 11.35 15.82
N ARG A 17 -1.65 10.03 15.86
CA ARG A 17 -0.53 9.31 15.24
C ARG A 17 -1.02 8.50 14.06
N ALA A 18 -0.23 8.40 13.01
CA ALA A 18 -0.55 7.50 11.90
C ALA A 18 -0.53 6.05 12.40
N ASP A 19 -1.64 5.35 12.17
CA ASP A 19 -1.88 3.97 12.57
C ASP A 19 -1.67 3.02 11.40
N ARG A 20 -2.23 3.39 10.24
CA ARG A 20 -2.04 2.64 9.00
C ARG A 20 -2.19 3.52 7.76
N VAL A 21 -1.57 3.09 6.67
CA VAL A 21 -1.76 3.67 5.33
C VAL A 21 -2.37 2.60 4.43
N GLN A 22 -3.53 2.89 3.85
CA GLN A 22 -4.16 2.06 2.84
C GLN A 22 -3.80 2.59 1.45
N VAL A 23 -3.28 1.73 0.59
CA VAL A 23 -2.95 2.03 -0.80
C VAL A 23 -3.78 1.13 -1.70
N ARG A 24 -4.51 1.75 -2.64
CA ARG A 24 -5.32 1.04 -3.63
C ARG A 24 -4.67 1.14 -5.00
N LEU A 25 -4.32 -0.01 -5.57
CA LEU A 25 -3.81 -0.15 -6.93
C LEU A 25 -4.94 -0.65 -7.84
N GLU A 26 -5.07 -0.03 -9.01
CA GLU A 26 -5.96 -0.49 -10.08
C GLU A 26 -5.09 -0.96 -11.24
N CYS A 27 -5.34 -2.20 -11.69
CA CYS A 27 -4.68 -2.79 -12.84
C CYS A 27 -5.56 -2.67 -14.10
N ASP A 28 -4.93 -2.75 -15.28
CA ASP A 28 -5.62 -2.58 -16.57
C ASP A 28 -6.73 -3.61 -16.83
N ASP A 29 -6.68 -4.77 -16.17
CA ASP A 29 -7.65 -5.86 -16.24
C ASP A 29 -8.83 -5.69 -15.26
N ALA A 30 -8.98 -4.51 -14.66
CA ALA A 30 -9.94 -4.18 -13.61
C ALA A 30 -9.69 -4.91 -12.27
N ALA A 31 -8.55 -5.59 -12.10
CA ALA A 31 -8.15 -6.08 -10.79
C ALA A 31 -7.82 -4.90 -9.86
N VAL A 32 -8.41 -4.91 -8.68
CA VAL A 32 -8.14 -3.94 -7.62
C VAL A 32 -7.37 -4.64 -6.52
N PHE A 33 -6.19 -4.12 -6.22
CA PHE A 33 -5.40 -4.56 -5.09
C PHE A 33 -5.40 -3.52 -3.99
N GLU A 34 -5.59 -3.95 -2.75
CA GLU A 34 -5.57 -3.08 -1.57
C GLU A 34 -4.50 -3.55 -0.60
N CYS A 35 -3.59 -2.64 -0.25
CA CYS A 35 -2.51 -2.88 0.70
C CYS A 35 -2.72 -2.02 1.95
N CYS A 36 -2.57 -2.59 3.13
CA CYS A 36 -2.53 -1.86 4.40
C CYS A 36 -1.12 -1.93 5.00
N LEU A 37 -0.45 -0.79 5.11
CA LEU A 37 0.82 -0.64 5.80
C LEU A 37 0.54 -0.22 7.25
N LEU A 38 0.83 -1.09 8.22
CA LEU A 38 0.61 -0.84 9.64
C LEU A 38 1.82 -0.14 10.29
N ALA A 39 1.55 0.72 11.26
CA ALA A 39 2.56 1.40 12.07
C ALA A 39 3.13 0.53 13.21
N GLU A 40 2.66 -0.71 13.39
CA GLU A 40 2.95 -1.55 14.57
C GLU A 40 4.36 -2.20 14.57
N GLY A 41 5.17 -2.01 13.53
CA GLY A 41 6.61 -2.25 13.63
C GLY A 41 7.29 -1.09 14.35
N GLU A 42 8.41 -1.29 15.06
CA GLU A 42 9.18 -0.21 15.72
C GLU A 42 9.59 0.98 14.81
N GLY A 43 9.27 0.93 13.51
CA GLY A 43 9.29 2.09 12.64
C GLY A 43 8.07 2.95 12.88
N GLU A 44 8.27 4.11 13.50
CA GLU A 44 7.51 5.31 13.15
C GLU A 44 7.22 5.28 11.64
N LEU A 45 5.98 5.57 11.22
CA LEU A 45 5.67 5.94 9.83
C LEU A 45 6.41 7.26 9.53
N LYS A 46 7.74 7.24 9.56
CA LYS A 46 8.62 8.31 9.13
C LYS A 46 8.36 8.49 7.66
N GLU A 47 8.19 9.75 7.28
CA GLU A 47 8.00 10.26 5.93
C GLU A 47 8.23 9.20 4.85
N LEU A 48 7.16 8.51 4.46
CA LEU A 48 7.21 7.57 3.33
C LEU A 48 6.96 8.38 2.07
N SER A 49 7.92 8.36 1.16
CA SER A 49 7.71 8.88 -0.19
C SER A 49 6.65 8.06 -0.93
N LEU A 50 6.01 8.67 -1.92
CA LEU A 50 5.06 7.96 -2.78
C LEU A 50 5.71 6.75 -3.48
N SER A 51 6.99 6.84 -3.85
CA SER A 51 7.75 5.74 -4.43
C SER A 51 7.97 4.57 -3.47
N GLU A 52 8.23 4.83 -2.19
CA GLU A 52 8.37 3.77 -1.18
C GLU A 52 7.03 3.11 -0.85
N LEU A 53 5.95 3.90 -0.82
CA LEU A 53 4.59 3.37 -0.70
C LEU A 53 4.25 2.46 -1.86
N GLU A 54 4.60 2.88 -3.08
CA GLU A 54 4.39 2.10 -4.30
C GLU A 54 5.17 0.79 -4.27
N GLU A 55 6.48 0.83 -3.98
CA GLU A 55 7.34 -0.36 -3.91
C GLU A 55 6.81 -1.38 -2.88
N ARG A 56 6.44 -0.92 -1.69
CA ARG A 56 5.87 -1.79 -0.65
C ARG A 56 4.52 -2.35 -1.07
N ALA A 57 3.64 -1.53 -1.63
CA ALA A 57 2.34 -2.00 -2.11
C ALA A 57 2.50 -3.08 -3.20
N LEU A 58 3.47 -2.93 -4.10
CA LEU A 58 3.78 -3.93 -5.13
C LEU A 58 4.37 -5.21 -4.57
N MET A 59 5.23 -5.15 -3.55
CA MET A 59 5.75 -6.34 -2.89
C MET A 59 4.60 -7.20 -2.33
N TYR A 60 3.66 -6.58 -1.60
CA TYR A 60 2.50 -7.29 -1.05
C TYR A 60 1.51 -7.72 -2.15
N ALA A 61 1.37 -6.94 -3.22
CA ALA A 61 0.55 -7.31 -4.37
C ALA A 61 1.11 -8.55 -5.07
N ALA A 62 2.42 -8.59 -5.32
CA ALA A 62 3.09 -9.70 -5.98
C ALA A 62 2.94 -11.03 -5.22
N ASP A 63 2.97 -10.99 -3.89
CA ASP A 63 2.69 -12.17 -3.05
C ASP A 63 1.22 -12.61 -3.15
N SER A 64 0.30 -11.68 -3.39
CA SER A 64 -1.12 -11.97 -3.60
C SER A 64 -1.42 -12.49 -5.01
N PHE A 65 -0.63 -12.10 -6.02
CA PHE A 65 -0.69 -12.65 -7.38
C PHE A 65 -0.02 -14.02 -7.52
N ARG A 66 0.60 -14.56 -6.45
CA ARG A 66 1.32 -15.85 -6.47
C ARG A 66 0.48 -17.09 -6.20
N TYR A 67 -0.85 -16.97 -6.19
CA TYR A 67 -1.73 -18.13 -6.11
C TYR A 67 -2.81 -18.06 -7.20
N GLU A 68 -2.52 -18.68 -8.34
CA GLU A 68 -3.24 -19.83 -8.94
C GLU A 68 -2.33 -20.54 -9.96
#